data_AF-A0A922A2E0-F1
#
_entry.id   AF-A0A922A2E0-F1
#
_cell.length_a   1.000
_cell.length_b   1.000
_cell.length_c   1.000
_cell.angle_alpha   90.00
_cell.angle_beta   90.00
_cell.angle_gamma   90.00
#
_symmetry.space_group_name_H-M   'P 1'
#
loop_
_entity.id
_entity.type
_entity.pdbx_description
1 polymer ?
#
loop_
_entity_poly.entity_id
_entity_poly.type
_entity_poly.pdbx_seq_one_letter_code
_entity_poly.pdbx_strand_id
1 'polypeptide(L)'
;MCEPDDVGKDVWKRWILEAIHKIRSQKQRPSVERICHAIRQHHNYHEDVVSERLERAVREGVVLKVYNKGQSSYKDPGGLQNKTLRLTPDSDVSRAVAKAVRELGERDGSTLKTIERHLHQAYQVTLDGEVDVRNVLRAAAKRAVARGLLTHHAGAYKATDRPLTTSDRPSKQKKQSSDSPEKVQGVPVCTECLGTDARNRLGAVEALICCSQCKSYAHPTCLNQLDHLSQTTIK
;
A
#
# COMPACT_ATOMS: atom_id res chain seq x y z
N MET A 1 37.00 23.52 6.93
CA MET A 1 35.90 22.74 6.35
C MET A 1 36.26 21.27 6.55
N CYS A 2 35.42 20.46 7.22
CA CYS A 2 35.73 19.04 7.37
C CYS A 2 35.43 18.33 6.05
N GLU A 3 36.44 17.71 5.47
CA GLU A 3 36.31 16.86 4.30
C GLU A 3 35.27 15.76 4.58
N PRO A 4 34.35 15.45 3.64
CA PRO A 4 33.31 14.43 3.82
C PRO A 4 33.87 13.00 3.96
N ASP A 5 35.16 12.80 3.73
CA ASP A 5 35.85 11.51 3.87
C ASP A 5 36.53 11.28 5.23
N ASP A 6 36.60 12.28 6.12
CA ASP A 6 37.14 12.11 7.48
C ASP A 6 36.12 11.55 8.49
N VAL A 7 34.83 11.51 8.12
CA VAL A 7 33.77 11.02 9.00
C VAL A 7 33.57 9.52 8.79
N GLY A 8 33.93 8.74 9.82
CA GLY A 8 33.78 7.29 9.83
C GLY A 8 32.35 6.82 9.54
N LYS A 9 32.24 5.65 8.89
CA LYS A 9 30.95 5.07 8.45
C LYS A 9 29.92 4.99 9.57
N ASP A 10 30.34 4.63 10.79
CA ASP A 10 29.43 4.45 11.92
C ASP A 10 28.87 5.76 12.47
N VAL A 11 29.58 6.88 12.28
CA VAL A 11 29.10 8.21 12.61
C VAL A 11 27.98 8.62 11.64
N TRP A 12 28.19 8.42 10.34
CA TRP A 12 27.15 8.64 9.33
C TRP A 12 25.89 7.81 9.59
N LYS A 13 26.06 6.52 9.92
CA LYS A 13 24.93 5.65 10.29
C LYS A 13 24.14 6.24 11.46
N ARG A 14 24.83 6.70 12.51
CA ARG A 14 24.19 7.29 13.69
C ARG A 14 23.40 8.55 13.33
N TRP A 15 24.01 9.49 12.60
CA TRP A 15 23.34 10.73 12.19
C TRP A 15 22.10 10.49 11.34
N ILE A 16 22.18 9.55 10.40
CA ILE A 16 21.04 9.18 9.55
C ILE A 16 19.91 8.56 10.38
N LEU A 17 20.23 7.64 11.28
CA LEU A 17 19.22 6.99 12.13
C LEU A 17 18.59 7.97 13.11
N GLU A 18 19.38 8.85 13.74
CA GLU A 18 18.88 9.91 14.63
C GLU A 18 17.96 10.88 13.88
N ALA A 19 18.33 11.28 12.66
CA ALA A 19 17.48 12.10 11.80
C ALA A 19 16.15 11.39 11.49
N ILE A 20 16.19 10.11 11.11
CA ILE A 20 14.99 9.30 10.85
C ILE A 20 14.11 9.21 12.11
N HIS A 21 14.70 8.94 13.28
CA HIS A 21 13.97 8.83 14.55
C HIS A 21 13.34 10.17 14.95
N LYS A 22 14.06 11.29 14.82
CA LYS A 22 13.56 12.64 15.07
C LYS A 22 12.39 13.01 14.16
N ILE A 23 12.49 12.72 12.87
CA ILE A 23 11.40 13.00 11.91
C ILE A 23 10.17 12.12 12.23
N ARG A 24 10.39 10.87 12.63
CA ARG A 24 9.30 9.96 13.03
C ARG A 24 8.62 10.38 14.33
N SER A 25 9.36 10.87 15.33
CA SER A 25 8.77 11.35 16.59
C SER A 25 7.86 12.56 16.37
N GLN A 26 8.16 13.37 15.36
CA GLN A 26 7.31 14.47 14.90
C GLN A 26 6.12 14.02 14.02
N LYS A 27 5.88 12.71 13.87
CA LYS A 27 4.87 12.12 12.98
C LYS A 27 5.02 12.54 11.51
N GLN A 28 6.24 12.92 11.13
CA GLN A 28 6.57 13.30 9.77
C GLN A 28 7.18 12.12 9.01
N ARG A 29 7.16 12.24 7.69
CA ARG A 29 7.71 11.25 6.75
C ARG A 29 9.20 11.49 6.57
N PRO A 30 10.09 10.51 6.84
CA PRO A 30 11.53 10.65 6.58
C PRO A 30 11.78 10.54 5.07
N SER A 31 11.74 11.68 4.37
CA SER A 31 12.18 11.83 2.97
C SER A 31 13.67 12.19 2.91
N VAL A 32 14.29 12.11 1.73
CA VAL A 32 15.67 12.59 1.51
C VAL A 32 15.80 14.03 2.00
N GLU A 33 14.96 14.93 1.49
CA GLU A 33 14.94 16.36 1.84
C GLU A 33 14.89 16.60 3.36
N ARG A 34 14.02 15.89 4.08
CA ARG A 34 13.88 16.05 5.54
C ARG A 34 15.07 15.50 6.30
N ILE A 35 15.65 14.39 5.84
CA ILE A 35 16.85 13.81 6.44
C ILE A 35 18.04 14.75 6.22
N CYS A 36 18.21 15.26 5.01
CA CYS A 36 19.22 16.27 4.67
C CYS A 36 19.07 17.53 5.53
N HIS A 37 17.84 18.04 5.66
CA HIS A 37 17.56 19.19 6.52
C HIS A 37 17.89 18.90 7.99
N ALA A 38 17.50 17.74 8.52
CA ALA A 38 17.76 17.37 9.92
C ALA A 38 19.25 17.22 10.22
N ILE A 39 20.03 16.64 9.30
CA ILE A 39 21.49 16.51 9.43
C ILE A 39 22.15 17.89 9.35
N ARG A 40 21.69 18.76 8.45
CA ARG A 40 22.19 20.14 8.30
C ARG A 40 22.06 21.02 9.54
N GLN A 41 21.11 20.73 10.42
CA GLN A 41 20.97 21.47 11.69
C GLN A 41 22.17 21.29 12.63
N HIS A 42 22.88 20.17 12.51
CA HIS A 42 24.00 19.82 13.39
C HIS A 42 25.32 19.64 12.62
N HIS A 43 25.26 19.39 11.30
CA HIS A 43 26.42 19.08 10.47
C HIS A 43 26.29 19.75 9.10
N ASN A 44 27.23 20.61 8.73
CA ASN A 44 27.13 21.43 7.52
C ASN A 44 27.60 20.67 6.25
N TYR A 45 26.82 19.69 5.79
CA TYR A 45 27.09 18.93 4.56
C TYR A 45 26.12 19.27 3.41
N HIS A 46 26.62 19.21 2.18
CA HIS A 46 25.80 19.37 0.98
C HIS A 46 24.78 18.24 0.85
N GLU A 47 23.67 18.50 0.15
CA GLU A 47 22.55 17.56 0.03
C GLU A 47 22.98 16.29 -0.70
N ASP A 48 23.78 16.45 -1.75
CA ASP A 48 24.28 15.32 -2.55
C ASP A 48 25.11 14.36 -1.70
N VAL A 49 25.97 14.89 -0.81
CA VAL A 49 26.79 14.08 0.08
C VAL A 49 25.90 13.29 1.04
N VAL A 50 24.91 13.95 1.66
CA VAL A 50 23.98 13.28 2.57
C VAL A 50 23.15 12.23 1.83
N SER A 51 22.69 12.55 0.62
CA SER A 51 21.92 11.64 -0.23
C SER A 51 22.74 10.40 -0.59
N GLU A 52 23.99 10.57 -1.02
CA GLU A 52 24.90 9.46 -1.36
C GLU A 52 25.16 8.57 -0.13
N ARG A 53 25.44 9.19 1.03
CA ARG A 53 25.65 8.47 2.29
C ARG A 53 24.38 7.74 2.74
N LEU A 54 23.20 8.32 2.53
CA LEU A 54 21.91 7.67 2.78
C LEU A 54 21.68 6.48 1.86
N GLU A 55 21.93 6.61 0.56
CA GLU A 55 21.82 5.49 -0.39
C GLU A 55 22.82 4.36 -0.09
N ARG A 56 24.02 4.71 0.37
CA ARG A 56 24.98 3.73 0.87
C ARG A 56 24.45 3.01 2.11
N ALA A 57 23.88 3.73 3.07
CA ALA A 57 23.26 3.12 4.26
C ALA A 57 22.10 2.17 3.89
N VAL A 58 21.36 2.48 2.81
CA VAL A 58 20.33 1.58 2.25
C VAL A 58 20.95 0.31 1.65
N ARG A 59 22.03 0.45 0.87
CA ARG A 59 22.74 -0.69 0.29
C ARG A 59 23.34 -1.61 1.37
N GLU A 60 23.86 -1.03 2.45
CA GLU A 60 24.40 -1.75 3.60
C GLU A 60 23.31 -2.36 4.50
N GLY A 61 22.02 -2.05 4.27
CA GLY A 61 20.90 -2.55 5.06
C GLY A 61 20.74 -1.91 6.43
N VAL A 62 21.47 -0.82 6.70
CA VAL A 62 21.32 -0.01 7.92
C VAL A 62 20.01 0.79 7.88
N VAL A 63 19.55 1.13 6.68
CA VAL A 63 18.31 1.88 6.45
C VAL A 63 17.46 1.14 5.43
N LEU A 64 16.17 0.98 5.71
CA LEU A 64 15.21 0.42 4.77
C LEU A 64 14.53 1.54 3.97
N LYS A 65 14.69 1.52 2.65
CA LYS A 65 13.94 2.39 1.72
C LYS A 65 12.59 1.75 1.40
N VAL A 66 11.51 2.51 1.55
CA VAL A 66 10.14 2.10 1.26
C VAL A 66 9.47 3.14 0.38
N TYR A 67 8.94 2.71 -0.75
CA TYR A 67 8.10 3.47 -1.64
C TYR A 67 6.64 3.42 -1.20
N ASN A 68 5.99 4.58 -1.19
CA ASN A 68 4.57 4.68 -0.88
C ASN A 68 3.97 5.91 -1.58
N LYS A 69 2.86 5.72 -2.31
CA LYS A 69 2.09 6.79 -2.98
C LYS A 69 2.97 7.80 -3.74
N GLY A 70 3.90 7.31 -4.58
CA GLY A 70 4.69 8.20 -5.42
C GLY A 70 6.01 8.69 -4.80
N GLN A 71 6.30 8.34 -3.54
CA GLN A 71 7.48 8.88 -2.88
C GLN A 71 8.26 7.81 -2.09
N SER A 72 9.54 8.09 -1.84
CA SER A 72 10.43 7.25 -1.00
C SER A 72 10.48 7.71 0.46
N SER A 73 10.43 6.76 1.38
CA SER A 73 10.57 6.93 2.83
C SER A 73 11.69 6.05 3.34
N TYR A 74 12.41 6.52 4.34
CA TYR A 74 13.53 5.80 4.94
C TYR A 74 13.16 5.39 6.36
N LYS A 75 13.50 4.16 6.73
CA LYS A 75 13.15 3.55 8.01
C LYS A 75 14.37 2.86 8.61
N ASP A 76 14.38 2.78 9.93
CA ASP A 76 15.32 1.96 10.67
C ASP A 76 14.82 0.50 10.70
N PRO A 77 15.55 -0.46 10.09
CA PRO A 77 15.23 -1.89 10.10
C PRO A 77 15.61 -2.58 11.42
N GLY A 78 16.29 -1.93 12.36
CA GLY A 78 16.62 -2.47 13.69
C GLY A 78 15.70 -1.98 14.81
N GLY A 79 14.76 -1.08 14.52
CA GLY A 79 13.90 -0.47 15.52
C GLY A 79 12.84 -1.41 16.10
N LEU A 80 12.18 -0.97 17.17
CA LEU A 80 11.13 -1.67 17.96
C LEU A 80 9.90 -2.18 17.14
N GLN A 81 9.86 -1.98 15.82
CA GLN A 81 8.72 -2.29 14.95
C GLN A 81 8.96 -3.46 13.98
N ASN A 82 10.05 -4.22 14.15
CA ASN A 82 10.28 -5.41 13.35
C ASN A 82 9.24 -6.46 13.65
N LYS A 83 8.25 -6.57 12.78
CA LYS A 83 7.28 -7.66 12.81
C LYS A 83 8.04 -8.96 12.52
N THR A 84 7.77 -10.01 13.30
CA THR A 84 8.33 -11.34 13.02
C THR A 84 7.61 -11.95 11.82
N LEU A 85 8.38 -12.45 10.85
CA LEU A 85 7.85 -13.21 9.71
C LEU A 85 8.30 -14.66 9.87
N ARG A 86 7.34 -15.56 10.10
CA ARG A 86 7.58 -17.01 10.15
C ARG A 86 7.46 -17.62 8.77
N LEU A 87 8.55 -18.19 8.29
CA LEU A 87 8.60 -18.96 7.05
C LEU A 87 8.51 -20.45 7.39
N THR A 88 7.33 -21.02 7.18
CA THR A 88 7.11 -22.47 7.20
C THR A 88 6.65 -22.91 5.80
N PRO A 89 6.77 -24.20 5.43
CA PRO A 89 6.35 -24.68 4.10
C PRO A 89 4.89 -24.35 3.78
N ASP A 90 4.03 -24.40 4.79
CA ASP A 90 2.59 -24.19 4.67
C ASP A 90 2.15 -22.73 4.94
N SER A 91 3.07 -21.87 5.40
CA SER A 91 2.76 -20.48 5.74
C SER A 91 2.35 -19.67 4.50
N ASP A 92 1.25 -18.93 4.65
CA ASP A 92 0.80 -18.02 3.61
C ASP A 92 1.42 -16.62 3.73
N VAL A 93 2.64 -16.52 3.19
CA VAL A 93 3.37 -15.24 3.14
C VAL A 93 3.09 -14.41 1.88
N SER A 94 2.06 -14.77 1.09
CA SER A 94 1.71 -14.06 -0.16
C SER A 94 1.40 -12.57 0.04
N ARG A 95 0.75 -12.21 1.16
CA ARG A 95 0.51 -10.79 1.53
C ARG A 95 1.80 -10.06 1.90
N ALA A 96 2.73 -10.73 2.58
CA ALA A 96 4.01 -10.14 2.93
C ALA A 96 4.85 -9.89 1.67
N VAL A 97 4.87 -10.85 0.74
CA VAL A 97 5.50 -10.71 -0.59
C VAL A 97 4.85 -9.56 -1.39
N ALA A 98 3.52 -9.51 -1.46
CA ALA A 98 2.82 -8.44 -2.18
C ALA A 98 3.08 -7.06 -1.56
N LYS A 99 3.14 -6.98 -0.22
CA LYS A 99 3.53 -5.77 0.51
C LYS A 99 4.97 -5.36 0.18
N ALA A 100 5.92 -6.30 0.18
CA ALA A 100 7.31 -6.03 -0.16
C ALA A 100 7.46 -5.47 -1.58
N VAL A 101 6.80 -6.07 -2.59
CA VAL A 101 6.84 -5.55 -3.97
C VAL A 101 6.28 -4.12 -4.06
N ARG A 102 5.19 -3.83 -3.34
CA ARG A 102 4.63 -2.47 -3.31
C ARG A 102 5.56 -1.47 -2.62
N GLU A 103 6.22 -1.90 -1.55
CA GLU A 103 7.20 -1.10 -0.81
C GLU A 103 8.51 -0.92 -1.58
N LEU A 104 8.88 -1.83 -2.48
CA LEU A 104 10.02 -1.65 -3.38
C LEU A 104 9.72 -0.60 -4.46
N GLY A 105 8.50 -0.61 -5.02
CA GLY A 105 8.05 0.41 -5.95
C GLY A 105 8.83 0.48 -7.27
N GLU A 106 9.52 -0.61 -7.65
CA GLU A 106 10.32 -0.70 -8.87
C GLU A 106 9.43 -0.67 -10.12
N ARG A 107 9.73 0.22 -11.08
CA ARG A 107 8.88 0.46 -12.28
C ARG A 107 8.71 -0.79 -13.13
N ASP A 108 9.80 -1.53 -13.28
CA ASP A 108 9.92 -2.73 -14.11
C ASP A 108 9.59 -4.01 -13.32
N GLY A 109 9.17 -3.86 -12.05
CA GLY A 109 8.87 -4.95 -11.14
C GLY A 109 10.10 -5.45 -10.38
N SER A 110 9.84 -6.27 -9.36
CA SER A 110 10.83 -6.78 -8.42
C SER A 110 11.09 -8.26 -8.61
N THR A 111 12.36 -8.63 -8.59
CA THR A 111 12.81 -10.03 -8.67
C THR A 111 12.62 -10.73 -7.32
N LEU A 112 12.58 -12.06 -7.30
CA LEU A 112 12.54 -12.81 -6.04
C LEU A 112 13.70 -12.44 -5.11
N LYS A 113 14.89 -12.18 -5.66
CA LYS A 113 16.08 -11.78 -4.89
C LYS A 113 15.91 -10.42 -4.22
N THR A 114 15.31 -9.44 -4.91
CA THR A 114 15.08 -8.12 -4.32
C THR A 114 13.97 -8.15 -3.28
N ILE A 115 12.91 -8.94 -3.52
CA ILE A 115 11.83 -9.19 -2.57
C ILE A 115 12.37 -9.87 -1.30
N GLU A 116 13.16 -10.93 -1.44
CA GLU A 116 13.76 -11.66 -0.32
C GLU A 116 14.62 -10.73 0.54
N ARG A 117 15.53 -9.97 -0.08
CA ARG A 117 16.36 -8.99 0.63
C ARG A 117 15.50 -7.97 1.39
N HIS A 118 14.44 -7.45 0.78
CA HIS A 118 13.53 -6.51 1.43
C HIS A 118 12.82 -7.15 2.64
N LEU A 119 12.39 -8.41 2.52
CA LEU A 119 11.75 -9.11 3.63
C LEU A 119 12.71 -9.33 4.81
N HIS A 120 13.96 -9.69 4.55
CA HIS A 120 14.98 -9.83 5.59
C HIS A 120 15.34 -8.50 6.28
N GLN A 121 15.24 -7.37 5.57
CA GLN A 121 15.45 -6.05 6.16
C GLN A 121 14.21 -5.52 6.88
N ALA A 122 13.00 -5.86 6.42
CA ALA A 122 11.76 -5.32 6.96
C ALA A 122 11.16 -6.15 8.11
N TYR A 123 11.55 -7.42 8.24
CA TYR A 123 11.00 -8.36 9.21
C TYR A 123 12.12 -9.12 9.92
N GLN A 124 11.84 -9.52 11.16
CA GLN A 124 12.64 -10.56 11.81
C GLN A 124 12.20 -11.91 11.25
N VAL A 125 12.93 -12.41 10.25
CA VAL A 125 12.62 -13.67 9.58
C VAL A 125 13.04 -14.84 10.48
N THR A 126 12.10 -15.73 10.75
CA THR A 126 12.32 -16.97 11.52
C THR A 126 11.98 -18.16 10.62
N LEU A 127 12.86 -19.16 10.61
CA LEU A 127 12.72 -20.39 9.84
C LEU A 127 12.35 -21.52 10.79
N ASP A 128 11.39 -22.34 10.40
CA ASP A 128 11.00 -23.53 11.16
C ASP A 128 11.39 -24.79 10.36
N GLY A 129 12.42 -25.50 10.81
CA GLY A 129 12.99 -26.66 10.12
C GLY A 129 13.89 -26.33 8.92
N GLU A 130 14.24 -27.35 8.12
CA GLU A 130 14.95 -27.16 6.84
C GLU A 130 13.98 -26.68 5.75
N VAL A 131 13.86 -25.36 5.65
CA VAL A 131 12.98 -24.71 4.66
C VAL A 131 13.81 -23.97 3.63
N ASP A 132 13.63 -24.32 2.36
CA ASP A 132 14.16 -23.52 1.25
C ASP A 132 13.31 -22.25 1.10
N VAL A 133 13.83 -21.15 1.68
CA VAL A 133 13.24 -19.80 1.64
C VAL A 133 12.89 -19.39 0.22
N ARG A 134 13.75 -19.70 -0.76
CA ARG A 134 13.53 -19.30 -2.16
C ARG A 134 12.33 -20.02 -2.75
N ASN A 135 12.10 -21.28 -2.40
CA ASN A 135 10.93 -22.04 -2.83
C ASN A 135 9.66 -21.54 -2.16
N VAL A 136 9.70 -21.24 -0.85
CA VAL A 136 8.58 -20.65 -0.12
C VAL A 136 8.17 -19.30 -0.72
N LEU A 137 9.14 -18.41 -0.96
CA LEU A 137 8.88 -17.11 -1.57
C LEU A 137 8.36 -17.22 -3.01
N ARG A 138 8.88 -18.17 -3.80
CA ARG A 138 8.37 -18.44 -5.15
C ARG A 138 6.92 -18.91 -5.11
N ALA A 139 6.58 -19.84 -4.21
CA ALA A 139 5.21 -20.32 -4.04
C ALA A 139 4.27 -19.19 -3.57
N ALA A 140 4.70 -18.38 -2.60
CA ALA A 140 3.95 -17.23 -2.11
C ALA A 140 3.74 -16.16 -3.19
N ALA A 141 4.74 -15.89 -4.03
CA ALA A 141 4.61 -14.97 -5.15
C ALA A 141 3.61 -15.46 -6.20
N LYS A 142 3.65 -16.76 -6.54
CA LYS A 142 2.63 -17.38 -7.42
C LYS A 142 1.22 -17.28 -6.83
N ARG A 143 1.06 -17.54 -5.52
CA ARG A 143 -0.22 -17.35 -4.82
C ARG A 143 -0.69 -15.89 -4.87
N ALA A 144 0.21 -14.93 -4.66
CA ALA A 144 -0.11 -13.50 -4.74
C ALA A 144 -0.55 -13.09 -6.16
N VAL A 145 0.04 -13.67 -7.20
CA VAL A 145 -0.40 -13.48 -8.60
C VAL A 145 -1.77 -14.09 -8.84
N ALA A 146 -2.01 -15.33 -8.38
CA ALA A 146 -3.32 -15.97 -8.49
C ALA A 146 -4.44 -15.18 -7.78
N ARG A 147 -4.09 -14.52 -6.67
CA ARG A 147 -4.98 -13.61 -5.94
C ARG A 147 -5.07 -12.21 -6.56
N GLY A 148 -4.40 -11.93 -7.68
CA GLY A 148 -4.41 -10.62 -8.33
C GLY A 148 -3.81 -9.49 -7.49
N LEU A 149 -3.00 -9.82 -6.46
CA LEU A 149 -2.23 -8.84 -5.68
C LEU A 149 -0.97 -8.41 -6.43
N LEU A 150 -0.45 -9.30 -7.28
CA LEU A 150 0.73 -9.09 -8.11
C LEU A 150 0.43 -9.48 -9.56
N THR A 151 1.19 -8.91 -10.49
CA THR A 151 1.37 -9.44 -11.84
C THR A 151 2.80 -9.96 -11.99
N HIS A 152 3.00 -10.93 -12.87
CA HIS A 152 4.32 -11.46 -13.19
C HIS A 152 4.59 -11.27 -14.68
N HIS A 153 5.67 -10.57 -15.00
CA HIS A 153 6.09 -10.30 -16.38
C HIS A 153 7.61 -10.31 -16.46
N ALA A 154 8.17 -10.98 -17.47
CA ALA A 154 9.62 -11.05 -17.72
C ALA A 154 10.48 -11.43 -16.49
N GLY A 155 9.99 -12.34 -15.62
CA GLY A 155 10.72 -12.79 -14.43
C GLY A 155 10.66 -11.83 -13.23
N ALA A 156 9.93 -10.72 -13.35
CA ALA A 156 9.71 -9.73 -12.30
C ALA A 156 8.25 -9.69 -11.85
N TYR A 157 8.03 -9.33 -10.58
CA TYR A 157 6.71 -9.19 -9.97
C TYR A 157 6.37 -7.72 -9.78
N LYS A 158 5.19 -7.29 -10.21
CA LYS A 158 4.73 -5.91 -10.05
C LYS A 158 3.47 -5.87 -9.20
N ALA A 159 3.39 -4.89 -8.31
CA ALA A 159 2.20 -4.68 -7.50
C ALA A 159 1.03 -4.21 -8.38
N THR A 160 -0.15 -4.75 -8.12
CA THR A 160 -1.40 -4.19 -8.67
C THR A 160 -1.93 -3.10 -7.75
N ASP A 161 -2.85 -2.29 -8.27
CA ASP A 161 -3.59 -1.28 -7.49
C ASP A 161 -4.59 -1.92 -6.50
N ARG A 162 -4.72 -3.25 -6.51
CA ARG A 162 -5.63 -3.99 -5.62
C ARG A 162 -5.22 -3.77 -4.15
N PRO A 163 -6.13 -3.31 -3.28
CA PRO A 163 -5.83 -3.18 -1.85
C PRO A 163 -5.54 -4.54 -1.20
N LEU A 164 -4.53 -4.58 -0.33
CA LEU A 164 -4.14 -5.78 0.43
C LEU A 164 -5.21 -6.21 1.46
N THR A 165 -6.23 -5.38 1.68
CA THR A 165 -7.33 -5.58 2.64
C THR A 165 -8.49 -6.38 2.07
N THR A 166 -8.54 -6.61 0.76
CA THR A 166 -9.65 -7.32 0.13
C THR A 166 -9.54 -8.83 0.44
N SER A 167 -10.39 -9.33 1.34
CA SER A 167 -10.56 -10.75 1.61
C SER A 167 -10.95 -11.50 0.34
N ASP A 168 -10.48 -12.75 0.21
CA ASP A 168 -10.67 -13.64 -0.93
C ASP A 168 -12.15 -13.78 -1.33
N ARG A 169 -12.62 -12.93 -2.24
CA ARG A 169 -13.71 -13.26 -3.17
C ARG A 169 -13.12 -13.33 -4.58
N PRO A 170 -13.34 -14.41 -5.33
CA PRO A 170 -12.83 -14.54 -6.68
C PRO A 170 -13.64 -13.63 -7.60
N SER A 171 -13.09 -12.46 -7.92
CA SER A 171 -13.63 -11.60 -8.99
C SER A 171 -13.28 -12.24 -10.33
N LYS A 172 -14.30 -12.74 -11.03
CA LYS A 172 -14.23 -13.14 -12.44
C LYS A 172 -13.55 -12.04 -13.25
N GLN A 173 -12.60 -12.45 -14.09
CA GLN A 173 -11.89 -11.62 -15.05
C GLN A 173 -12.87 -10.81 -15.91
N LYS A 174 -12.76 -9.47 -15.87
CA LYS A 174 -13.22 -8.62 -16.98
C LYS A 174 -11.97 -8.14 -17.73
N LYS A 175 -11.78 -8.68 -18.94
CA LYS A 175 -10.96 -8.07 -20.00
C LYS A 175 -11.69 -6.80 -20.47
N GLN A 176 -10.97 -5.69 -20.62
CA GLN A 176 -11.19 -4.59 -21.59
C GLN A 176 -10.23 -3.44 -21.18
N SER A 177 -9.16 -3.18 -21.93
CA SER A 177 -9.10 -2.26 -23.09
C SER A 177 -9.53 -0.82 -22.73
N SER A 178 -8.53 0.07 -22.74
CA SER A 178 -8.58 1.50 -23.08
C SER A 178 -9.77 2.35 -22.61
N ASP A 179 -9.38 3.40 -21.87
CA ASP A 179 -9.90 4.77 -21.90
C ASP A 179 -10.75 5.27 -20.71
N SER A 180 -10.24 6.35 -20.11
CA SER A 180 -10.91 7.37 -19.29
C SER A 180 -11.40 7.05 -17.85
N PRO A 181 -11.42 8.06 -16.94
CA PRO A 181 -11.49 7.85 -15.49
C PRO A 181 -12.93 7.95 -14.96
N GLU A 182 -13.50 6.86 -14.46
CA GLU A 182 -14.81 6.90 -13.80
C GLU A 182 -14.70 7.04 -12.28
N LYS A 183 -15.34 8.12 -11.81
CA LYS A 183 -15.56 8.49 -10.42
C LYS A 183 -16.23 7.34 -9.67
N VAL A 184 -15.79 7.13 -8.43
CA VAL A 184 -16.43 6.23 -7.45
C VAL A 184 -17.84 6.74 -7.15
N GLN A 185 -18.84 6.27 -7.89
CA GLN A 185 -20.24 6.47 -7.56
C GLN A 185 -20.64 5.42 -6.52
N GLY A 186 -21.04 5.89 -5.33
CA GLY A 186 -21.67 5.04 -4.32
C GLY A 186 -22.90 4.36 -4.90
N VAL A 187 -23.20 3.16 -4.41
CA VAL A 187 -24.38 2.40 -4.85
C VAL A 187 -25.64 3.20 -4.48
N PRO A 188 -26.53 3.51 -5.44
CA PRO A 188 -27.77 4.22 -5.15
C PRO A 188 -28.67 3.36 -4.24
N VAL A 189 -29.21 3.97 -3.19
CA VAL A 189 -30.10 3.33 -2.22
C VAL A 189 -31.40 4.13 -2.11
N CYS A 190 -32.51 3.44 -1.85
CA CYS A 190 -33.80 4.05 -1.58
C CYS A 190 -33.73 4.92 -0.32
N THR A 191 -34.20 6.17 -0.38
CA THR A 191 -34.26 7.06 0.80
C THR A 191 -35.16 6.52 1.91
N GLU A 192 -36.21 5.79 1.56
CA GLU A 192 -37.20 5.31 2.52
C GLU A 192 -36.79 4.02 3.22
N CYS A 193 -36.32 3.02 2.46
CA CYS A 193 -36.03 1.69 3.00
C CYS A 193 -34.53 1.38 3.09
N LEU A 194 -33.66 2.28 2.60
CA LEU A 194 -32.21 2.09 2.46
C LEU A 194 -31.80 0.87 1.61
N GLY A 195 -32.77 0.27 0.90
CA GLY A 195 -32.57 -0.86 0.01
C GLY A 195 -32.05 -0.44 -1.36
N THR A 196 -31.28 -1.30 -2.00
CA THR A 196 -30.86 -1.12 -3.40
C THR A 196 -31.93 -1.63 -4.36
N ASP A 197 -31.67 -1.58 -5.66
CA ASP A 197 -32.49 -2.20 -6.70
C ASP A 197 -32.76 -3.71 -6.51
N ALA A 198 -31.90 -4.39 -5.76
CA ALA A 198 -32.01 -5.81 -5.45
C ALA A 198 -33.09 -6.14 -4.41
N ARG A 199 -33.50 -5.18 -3.57
CA ARG A 199 -34.46 -5.45 -2.49
C ARG A 199 -35.20 -4.18 -2.06
N ASN A 200 -36.48 -4.11 -2.39
CA ASN A 200 -37.42 -3.13 -1.84
C ASN A 200 -37.84 -3.51 -0.41
N ARG A 201 -38.69 -2.68 0.20
CA ARG A 201 -39.22 -2.91 1.56
C ARG A 201 -39.94 -4.26 1.73
N LEU A 202 -40.54 -4.78 0.65
CA LEU A 202 -41.25 -6.08 0.63
C LEU A 202 -40.33 -7.27 0.34
N GLY A 203 -39.04 -7.04 0.14
CA GLY A 203 -38.07 -8.08 -0.17
C GLY A 203 -38.01 -8.48 -1.66
N ALA A 204 -38.73 -7.78 -2.54
CA ALA A 204 -38.73 -8.02 -3.97
C ALA A 204 -37.67 -7.19 -4.70
N VAL A 205 -37.20 -7.69 -5.84
CA VAL A 205 -36.30 -6.95 -6.75
C VAL A 205 -37.11 -5.87 -7.44
N GLU A 206 -36.69 -4.61 -7.31
CA GLU A 206 -37.41 -3.46 -7.84
C GLU A 206 -36.42 -2.31 -8.10
N ALA A 207 -36.43 -1.74 -9.30
CA ALA A 207 -35.51 -0.67 -9.66
C ALA A 207 -35.80 0.65 -8.90
N LEU A 208 -34.75 1.43 -8.64
CA LEU A 208 -34.87 2.76 -8.04
C LEU A 208 -35.20 3.81 -9.10
N ILE A 209 -36.15 4.69 -8.80
CA ILE A 209 -36.41 5.91 -9.56
C ILE A 209 -35.51 7.01 -8.98
N CYS A 210 -34.88 7.81 -9.85
CA CYS A 210 -34.05 8.95 -9.45
C CYS A 210 -34.77 10.26 -9.72
N CYS A 211 -34.82 11.15 -8.73
CA CYS A 211 -35.26 12.53 -8.94
C CYS A 211 -34.21 13.31 -9.73
N SER A 212 -34.63 13.98 -10.80
CA SER A 212 -33.74 14.78 -11.66
C SER A 212 -33.18 16.00 -10.94
N GLN A 213 -33.93 16.57 -9.98
CA GLN A 213 -33.61 17.80 -9.25
C GLN A 213 -32.73 17.53 -8.02
N CYS A 214 -33.16 16.63 -7.12
CA CYS A 214 -32.45 16.39 -5.85
C CYS A 214 -31.55 15.14 -5.86
N LYS A 215 -31.48 14.40 -6.98
CA LYS A 215 -30.67 13.16 -7.13
C LYS A 215 -30.94 12.11 -6.04
N SER A 216 -32.13 12.14 -5.46
CA SER A 216 -32.59 11.13 -4.50
C SER A 216 -33.15 9.93 -5.24
N TYR A 217 -32.95 8.74 -4.67
CA TYR A 217 -33.39 7.48 -5.24
C TYR A 217 -34.48 6.88 -4.36
N ALA A 218 -35.55 6.37 -4.95
CA ALA A 218 -36.62 5.68 -4.21
C ALA A 218 -37.25 4.57 -5.05
N HIS A 219 -37.70 3.49 -4.41
CA HIS A 219 -38.50 2.48 -5.09
C HIS A 219 -39.91 3.01 -5.38
N PRO A 220 -40.52 2.69 -6.54
CA PRO A 220 -41.92 3.02 -6.81
C PRO A 220 -42.86 2.55 -5.69
N THR A 221 -42.66 1.33 -5.17
CA THR A 221 -43.44 0.79 -4.05
C THR A 221 -43.23 1.56 -2.74
N CYS A 222 -42.05 2.14 -2.51
CA CYS A 222 -41.79 2.97 -1.33
C CYS A 222 -42.40 4.37 -1.45
N LEU A 223 -42.58 4.89 -2.67
CA LEU A 223 -43.22 6.19 -2.92
C LEU A 223 -44.75 6.12 -2.71
N ASN A 224 -45.41 5.03 -3.13
CA ASN A 224 -46.85 4.86 -2.98
C ASN A 224 -47.35 4.71 -1.53
N GLN A 225 -46.45 4.63 -0.54
CA GLN A 225 -46.82 4.62 0.88
C GLN A 225 -46.73 6.02 1.53
N LEU A 226 -46.32 7.04 0.77
CA LEU A 226 -46.25 8.45 1.19
C LEU A 226 -47.43 9.29 0.67
N ASP A 227 -48.63 8.71 0.51
CA ASP A 227 -49.87 9.47 0.20
C ASP A 227 -50.34 10.39 1.35
N HIS A 228 -49.54 10.52 2.40
CA HIS A 228 -49.67 11.56 3.40
C HIS A 228 -48.32 12.25 3.57
N LEU A 229 -48.01 13.22 2.70
CA LEU A 229 -47.50 14.54 3.05
C LEU A 229 -47.34 15.43 1.80
N SER A 230 -48.35 16.30 1.64
CA SER A 230 -48.31 17.65 1.03
C SER A 230 -47.57 17.87 -0.30
N GLN A 231 -48.39 18.11 -1.32
CA GLN A 231 -48.14 18.99 -2.46
C GLN A 231 -47.14 20.12 -2.13
N THR A 232 -45.99 20.14 -2.82
CA THR A 232 -45.40 21.41 -3.25
C THR A 232 -44.44 21.22 -4.42
N THR A 233 -44.85 21.83 -5.53
CA THR A 233 -44.01 22.36 -6.62
C THR A 233 -43.52 21.35 -7.65
N ILE A 234 -44.46 20.93 -8.50
CA ILE A 234 -44.21 20.80 -9.93
C ILE A 234 -44.00 22.21 -10.49
N LYS A 235 -42.76 22.54 -10.86
CA LYS A 235 -42.37 23.33 -12.04
C LYS A 235 -41.02 22.86 -12.52
#